data_AF-A0A447PN73-F1
#
_entry.id   AF-A0A447PN73-F1
#
_cell.length_a   1.000
_cell.length_b   1.000
_cell.length_c   1.000
_cell.angle_alpha   90.00
_cell.angle_beta   90.00
_cell.angle_gamma   90.00
#
_symmetry.space_group_name_H-M   'P 1'
#
loop_
_entity.id
_entity.type
_entity.pdbx_description
1 polymer ?
#
loop_
_entity_poly.entity_id
_entity_poly.type
_entity_poly.pdbx_seq_one_letter_code
_entity_poly.pdbx_strand_id
1 'polypeptide(L)'
;MEALCQFAQVFQAEKIIAVSNDAHVYRSWRYMDKKTQMHADYDAFWESLGGERIKGNYYALPLAIARKSEAEIASKKRAEYRRRYALLDSVVEQVPATFKR
;
A
#
# COMPACT_ATOMS: atom_id res chain seq x y z
N MET A 1 -1.16 0.67 4.73
CA MET A 1 -1.04 1.71 3.69
C MET A 1 -1.59 3.07 4.13
N GLU A 2 -2.78 3.15 4.75
CA GLU A 2 -3.34 4.43 5.24
C GLU A 2 -2.34 5.22 6.10
N ALA A 3 -1.67 4.56 7.05
CA ALA A 3 -0.60 5.19 7.83
C ALA A 3 0.50 5.79 6.93
N LEU A 4 1.00 5.05 5.93
CA LEU A 4 2.05 5.51 5.02
C LEU A 4 1.62 6.76 4.23
N CYS A 5 0.37 6.81 3.78
CA CYS A 5 -0.20 7.99 3.12
C CYS A 5 -0.21 9.19 4.09
N GLN A 6 -0.62 8.98 5.34
CA GLN A 6 -0.61 10.03 6.37
C GLN A 6 0.81 10.50 6.71
N PHE A 7 1.77 9.59 6.79
CA PHE A 7 3.19 9.93 6.91
C PHE A 7 3.63 10.82 5.75
N ALA A 8 3.36 10.42 4.50
CA ALA A 8 3.71 11.22 3.33
C ALA A 8 3.09 12.63 3.39
N GLN A 9 1.83 12.76 3.84
CA GLN A 9 1.19 14.07 4.02
C GLN A 9 1.85 14.92 5.11
N VAL A 10 2.11 14.36 6.29
CA VAL A 10 2.75 15.07 7.41
C VAL A 10 4.13 15.58 7.02
N PHE A 11 4.90 14.78 6.28
CA PHE A 11 6.24 15.13 5.81
C PHE A 11 6.26 15.86 4.46
N GLN A 12 5.09 16.21 3.91
CA GLN A 12 4.95 16.89 2.60
C GLN A 12 5.70 16.17 1.48
N ALA A 13 5.75 14.84 1.53
CA ALA A 13 6.40 14.04 0.51
C ALA A 13 5.63 14.14 -0.81
N GLU A 14 6.34 14.43 -1.89
CA GLU A 14 5.74 14.57 -3.23
C GLU A 14 5.35 13.21 -3.82
N LYS A 15 6.06 12.14 -3.47
CA LYS A 15 5.91 10.81 -4.08
C LYS A 15 6.19 9.69 -3.09
N ILE A 16 5.44 8.60 -3.23
CA ILE A 16 5.73 7.32 -2.57
C ILE A 16 6.22 6.35 -3.64
N ILE A 17 7.41 5.79 -3.46
CA ILE A 17 8.02 4.82 -4.39
C ILE A 17 8.14 3.47 -3.70
N ALA A 18 7.66 2.42 -4.36
CA ALA A 18 7.75 1.04 -3.91
C ALA A 18 8.58 0.20 -4.88
N VAL A 19 9.19 -0.87 -4.37
CA VAL A 19 9.94 -1.83 -5.19
C VAL A 19 8.98 -2.82 -5.88
N SER A 20 9.25 -3.12 -7.15
CA SER A 20 8.57 -4.21 -7.86
C SER A 20 9.16 -5.58 -7.49
N ASN A 21 8.48 -6.65 -7.91
CA ASN A 21 8.98 -8.02 -7.80
C ASN A 21 10.37 -8.19 -8.44
N ASP A 22 10.68 -7.42 -9.49
CA ASP A 22 11.94 -7.50 -10.22
C ASP A 22 13.13 -6.93 -9.45
N ALA A 23 12.90 -5.99 -8.52
CA ALA A 23 13.94 -5.37 -7.71
C ALA A 23 14.28 -6.16 -6.43
N HIS A 24 13.62 -7.30 -6.20
CA HIS A 24 13.77 -8.06 -4.97
C HIS A 24 15.09 -8.84 -4.89
N VAL A 25 15.75 -8.82 -3.72
CA VAL A 25 17.09 -9.41 -3.49
C VAL A 25 17.16 -10.91 -3.82
N TYR A 26 16.05 -11.63 -3.64
CA TYR A 26 15.94 -13.06 -3.96
C TYR A 26 15.93 -13.39 -5.46
N ARG A 27 15.84 -12.40 -6.35
CA ARG A 27 16.05 -12.58 -7.80
C ARG A 27 17.51 -12.46 -8.23
N SER A 28 18.42 -12.11 -7.32
CA SER A 28 19.86 -12.15 -7.63
C SER A 28 20.32 -13.58 -7.88
N TRP A 29 21.30 -13.75 -8.78
CA TRP A 29 21.80 -15.06 -9.20
C TRP A 29 22.19 -15.99 -8.02
N ARG A 30 22.62 -15.37 -6.91
CA ARG A 30 23.06 -16.01 -5.66
C ARG A 30 21.94 -16.78 -4.93
N TYR A 31 20.67 -16.45 -5.16
CA TYR A 31 19.52 -17.06 -4.45
C TYR A 31 18.56 -17.82 -5.38
N MET A 32 18.98 -18.15 -6.62
CA MET A 32 18.12 -18.77 -7.63
C MET A 32 17.56 -20.15 -7.23
N ASP A 33 18.22 -20.87 -6.30
CA ASP A 33 17.77 -22.17 -5.77
C ASP A 33 16.54 -22.06 -4.84
N LYS A 34 16.23 -20.84 -4.35
CA LYS A 34 15.06 -20.59 -3.48
C LYS A 34 13.88 -19.90 -4.19
N LYS A 35 13.89 -19.88 -5.53
CA LYS A 35 12.86 -19.23 -6.36
C LYS A 35 11.42 -19.67 -6.05
N THR A 36 11.24 -20.87 -5.51
CA THR A 36 9.93 -21.51 -5.24
C THR A 36 9.23 -21.05 -3.96
N GLN A 37 9.85 -20.19 -3.12
CA GLN A 37 9.25 -19.75 -1.85
C GLN A 37 8.69 -18.32 -1.85
N MET A 38 8.71 -17.61 -2.99
CA MET A 38 8.16 -16.26 -3.03
C MET A 38 6.64 -16.31 -3.18
N HIS A 39 5.93 -16.19 -2.05
CA HIS A 39 4.47 -16.19 -1.99
C HIS A 39 3.84 -14.79 -2.10
N ALA A 40 4.64 -13.72 -2.07
CA ALA A 40 4.17 -12.34 -2.10
C ALA A 40 4.40 -11.73 -3.48
N ASP A 41 3.32 -11.48 -4.21
CA ASP A 41 3.32 -10.74 -5.46
C ASP A 41 3.16 -9.24 -5.17
N TYR A 42 4.27 -8.52 -5.14
CA TYR A 42 4.31 -7.09 -4.87
C TYR A 42 3.69 -6.28 -6.01
N ASP A 43 3.92 -6.67 -7.26
CA ASP A 43 3.39 -5.95 -8.43
C ASP A 43 1.87 -5.98 -8.41
N ALA A 44 1.27 -7.17 -8.27
CA ALA A 44 -0.19 -7.30 -8.16
C ALA A 44 -0.75 -6.53 -6.95
N PHE A 45 -0.01 -6.49 -5.84
CA PHE A 45 -0.41 -5.72 -4.67
C PHE A 45 -0.40 -4.20 -4.95
N TRP A 46 0.67 -3.67 -5.56
CA TRP A 46 0.76 -2.25 -5.89
C TRP A 46 -0.28 -1.84 -6.92
N GLU A 47 -0.49 -2.65 -7.96
CA GLU A 47 -1.53 -2.41 -8.98
C GLU A 47 -2.93 -2.38 -8.35
N SER A 48 -3.21 -3.27 -7.39
CA SER A 48 -4.51 -3.27 -6.68
C SER A 48 -4.78 -2.00 -5.88
N LEU A 49 -3.74 -1.26 -5.53
CA LEU A 49 -3.80 0.01 -4.79
C LEU A 49 -3.76 1.24 -5.71
N GLY A 50 -3.77 1.04 -7.03
CA GLY A 50 -3.62 2.11 -8.03
C GLY A 50 -2.18 2.56 -8.22
N GLY A 51 -1.20 1.71 -7.88
CA GLY A 51 0.20 1.96 -8.13
C GLY A 51 0.52 1.85 -9.63
N GLU A 52 1.32 2.79 -10.12
CA GLU A 52 1.77 2.83 -11.52
C GLU A 52 3.24 2.42 -11.63
N ARG A 53 3.56 1.52 -12.56
CA ARG A 53 4.95 1.09 -12.78
C ARG A 53 5.76 2.23 -13.38
N ILE A 54 6.86 2.60 -12.74
CA ILE A 54 7.81 3.62 -13.19
C ILE A 54 9.13 3.00 -13.64
N LYS A 55 10.03 3.82 -14.19
CA LYS A 55 11.36 3.36 -14.65
C LYS A 55 12.13 2.65 -13.53
N GLY A 56 12.87 1.60 -13.89
CA GLY A 56 13.85 0.98 -13.00
C GLY A 56 13.30 -0.05 -12.02
N ASN A 57 12.21 -0.75 -12.34
CA ASN A 57 11.61 -1.80 -11.49
C ASN A 57 11.01 -1.24 -10.18
N TYR A 58 10.39 -0.06 -10.26
CA TYR A 58 9.69 0.57 -9.15
C TYR A 58 8.23 0.86 -9.51
N TYR A 59 7.41 1.08 -8.49
CA TYR A 59 6.03 1.56 -8.59
C TYR A 59 5.92 2.93 -7.91
N ALA A 60 5.21 3.86 -8.53
CA ALA A 60 4.74 5.07 -7.89
C ALA A 60 3.35 4.80 -7.30
N LEU A 61 3.20 5.01 -5.99
CA LEU A 61 1.94 4.84 -5.29
C LEU A 61 1.21 6.17 -5.11
N PRO A 62 -0.13 6.19 -5.12
CA PRO A 62 -0.88 7.40 -4.87
C PRO A 62 -0.69 7.86 -3.42
N LEU A 63 -0.67 9.18 -3.20
CA LEU A 63 -0.55 9.79 -1.87
C LEU A 63 -1.80 9.58 -1.00
N ALA A 64 -2.92 9.18 -1.61
CA ALA A 64 -4.15 8.80 -0.93
C ALA A 64 -4.75 7.57 -1.61
N ILE A 65 -5.22 6.62 -0.82
CA ILE A 65 -5.84 5.40 -1.35
C ILE A 65 -7.33 5.60 -1.48
N ALA A 66 -7.85 5.38 -2.69
CA ALA A 66 -9.28 5.41 -2.92
C ALA A 66 -9.98 4.30 -2.14
N ARG A 67 -10.97 4.68 -1.32
CA ARG A 67 -11.84 3.72 -0.63
C ARG A 67 -13.01 3.38 -1.53
N LYS A 68 -13.41 2.11 -1.51
CA LYS A 68 -14.62 1.66 -2.19
C LYS A 68 -15.84 2.23 -1.45
N SER A 69 -16.83 2.69 -2.20
CA SER A 69 -18.07 3.16 -1.60
C SER A 69 -18.86 2.00 -0.98
N GLU A 70 -19.69 2.30 0.01
CA GLU A 70 -20.52 1.28 0.67
C GLU A 70 -21.54 0.63 -0.30
N ALA A 71 -21.92 1.36 -1.35
CA ALA A 71 -22.80 0.87 -2.42
C ALA A 71 -22.14 -0.24 -3.26
N GLU A 72 -20.82 -0.14 -3.50
CA GLU A 72 -20.05 -1.14 -4.25
C GLU A 72 -19.74 -2.41 -3.42
N ILE A 73 -19.89 -2.32 -2.09
CA ILE A 73 -19.65 -3.44 -1.19
C ILE A 73 -20.93 -4.28 -1.08
N ALA A 74 -20.82 -5.55 -1.46
CA ALA A 74 -21.91 -6.52 -1.31
C ALA A 74 -22.44 -6.50 0.12
N SER A 75 -23.77 -6.48 0.28
CA SER A 75 -24.46 -6.26 1.57
C SER A 75 -23.89 -7.10 2.72
N LYS A 76 -23.65 -8.39 2.48
CA LYS A 76 -23.08 -9.36 3.44
C LYS A 76 -21.69 -8.99 3.98
N LYS A 77 -20.95 -8.11 3.31
CA LYS A 77 -19.60 -7.65 3.69
C LYS A 77 -19.56 -6.22 4.25
N ARG A 78 -20.67 -5.48 4.22
CA ARG A 78 -20.69 -4.06 4.65
C ARG A 78 -20.32 -3.87 6.11
N ALA A 79 -20.77 -4.74 7.02
CA ALA A 79 -20.41 -4.65 8.43
C ALA A 79 -18.89 -4.83 8.67
N GLU A 80 -18.26 -5.77 7.97
CA GLU A 80 -16.82 -6.00 8.02
C GLU A 80 -16.04 -4.78 7.48
N TYR A 81 -16.45 -4.26 6.33
CA TYR A 81 -15.82 -3.09 5.73
C TYR A 81 -15.99 -1.83 6.57
N ARG A 82 -17.16 -1.62 7.18
CA ARG A 82 -17.38 -0.48 8.07
C ARG A 82 -16.46 -0.51 9.28
N ARG A 83 -16.29 -1.67 9.92
CA ARG A 83 -15.33 -1.84 11.03
C ARG A 83 -13.90 -1.59 10.56
N ARG A 84 -13.54 -2.11 9.38
CA ARG A 84 -12.23 -1.85 8.78
C ARG A 84 -12.00 -0.36 8.52
N TYR A 85 -12.99 0.35 7.97
CA TYR A 85 -12.87 1.78 7.69
C TYR A 85 -12.80 2.60 8.96
N ALA A 86 -13.60 2.28 9.99
CA ALA A 86 -13.47 2.93 11.30
C ALA A 86 -12.06 2.77 11.90
N LEU A 87 -11.44 1.60 11.75
CA LEU A 87 -10.04 1.40 12.16
C LEU A 87 -9.09 2.26 11.33
N LEU A 88 -9.25 2.31 10.01
CA LEU A 88 -8.42 3.16 9.15
C LEU A 88 -8.58 4.64 9.48
N ASP A 89 -9.79 5.10 9.80
CA ASP A 89 -10.07 6.47 10.22
C ASP A 89 -9.34 6.83 11.51
N SER A 90 -9.35 5.93 12.50
CA SER A 90 -8.57 6.15 13.73
C SER A 90 -7.07 6.28 13.47
N VAL A 91 -6.53 5.57 12.47
CA VAL A 91 -5.12 5.71 12.06
C VAL A 91 -4.89 7.09 11.43
N VAL A 92 -5.82 7.56 10.59
CA VAL A 92 -5.76 8.89 9.97
C VAL A 92 -5.72 10.00 11.02
N GLU A 93 -6.46 9.84 12.11
CA GLU A 93 -6.47 10.81 13.21
C GLU A 93 -5.20 10.75 14.07
N GLN A 94 -4.72 9.54 14.38
CA GLN A 94 -3.61 9.34 15.33
C GLN A 94 -2.23 9.68 14.76
N VAL A 95 -1.98 9.41 13.48
CA VAL A 95 -0.66 9.61 12.88
C VAL A 95 -0.27 11.10 12.94
N PRO A 96 -1.05 12.05 12.38
CA PRO A 96 -0.71 13.47 12.47
C PRO A 96 -0.60 13.98 13.91
N ALA A 97 -1.45 13.51 14.83
CA ALA A 97 -1.41 13.89 16.23
C ALA A 97 -0.08 13.51 16.93
N THR A 98 0.52 12.40 16.50
CA THR A 98 1.80 11.93 17.05
C THR A 98 2.99 12.80 16.60
N PHE A 99 2.94 13.32 15.36
CA PHE A 99 4.04 14.08 14.76
C PHE A 99 3.92 15.61 14.92
N LYS A 100 2.80 16.13 15.43
CA LYS A 100 2.61 17.56 15.75
C LYS A 100 3.23 17.99 17.09
N ARG A 101 4.25 17.28 17.59
CA ARG A 101 4.93 17.58 18.87
C ARG A 101 6.12 18.52 18.68
#